data_AF-A0A085ZBC8-F1
#
_entry.id   AF-A0A085ZBC8-F1
#
_cell.length_a   1.000
_cell.length_b   1.000
_cell.length_c   1.000
_cell.angle_alpha   90.00
_cell.angle_beta   90.00
_cell.angle_gamma   90.00
#
_symmetry.space_group_name_H-M   'P 1'
#
loop_
_entity.id
_entity.type
_entity.pdbx_description
1 polymer ?
#
loop_
_entity_poly.entity_id
_entity_poly.type
_entity_poly.pdbx_seq_one_letter_code
_entity_poly.pdbx_strand_id
1 'polypeptide(L)'
;MDRNTIKITVTVILVNLSIGNGILFLGGLNSFNEDVNYPLMIGMSVACIVFYILFFRYSKFENYNTFKLILTSVLSCMTILFIGNSLALMFKEPISEVIDNLPAAIFMGMMGIMIFFPVSLILGLLNFSIITYLKRRKTNEN
;
A
#
# COMPACT_ATOMS: atom_id res chain seq x y z
N MET A 1 9.41 12.21 -14.53
CA MET A 1 8.16 11.43 -14.56
C MET A 1 7.24 12.11 -15.56
N ASP A 2 6.77 11.40 -16.58
CA ASP A 2 5.89 11.97 -17.61
C ASP A 2 4.45 12.15 -17.09
N ARG A 3 3.66 12.98 -17.79
CA ARG A 3 2.28 13.31 -17.41
C ARG A 3 1.39 12.07 -17.26
N ASN A 4 1.62 11.03 -18.06
CA ASN A 4 0.83 9.80 -17.99
C ASN A 4 1.22 8.95 -16.78
N THR A 5 2.51 8.84 -16.46
CA THR A 5 2.95 8.21 -15.21
C THR A 5 2.40 8.94 -13.99
N ILE A 6 2.35 10.28 -13.98
CA ILE A 6 1.72 11.05 -12.88
C ILE A 6 0.25 10.66 -12.70
N LYS A 7 -0.52 10.56 -13.79
CA LYS A 7 -1.92 10.12 -13.73
C LYS A 7 -2.03 8.72 -13.13
N ILE A 8 -1.23 7.77 -13.60
CA ILE A 8 -1.21 6.39 -13.10
C ILE A 8 -0.89 6.37 -11.60
N THR A 9 0.17 7.07 -11.18
CA THR A 9 0.59 7.16 -9.77
C THR A 9 -0.53 7.69 -8.90
N VAL A 10 -1.14 8.82 -9.27
CA VAL A 10 -2.20 9.45 -8.47
C VAL A 10 -3.43 8.54 -8.41
N THR A 11 -3.85 7.94 -9.53
CA THR A 11 -5.00 7.02 -9.54
C THR A 11 -4.74 5.81 -8.65
N VAL A 12 -3.57 5.18 -8.74
CA VAL A 12 -3.21 4.04 -7.89
C VAL A 12 -3.19 4.45 -6.42
N ILE A 13 -2.57 5.58 -6.07
CA ILE A 13 -2.55 6.08 -4.68
C ILE A 13 -3.97 6.31 -4.16
N LEU A 14 -4.81 7.04 -4.89
CA LEU A 14 -6.16 7.37 -4.46
C LEU A 14 -7.02 6.11 -4.25
N VAL A 15 -6.89 5.13 -5.14
CA VAL A 15 -7.65 3.88 -5.05
C VAL A 15 -7.17 3.00 -3.89
N ASN A 16 -5.85 2.90 -3.65
CA ASN A 16 -5.35 2.16 -2.49
C ASN A 16 -5.71 2.86 -1.17
N LEU A 17 -5.65 4.19 -1.13
CA LEU A 17 -6.06 4.95 0.05
C LEU A 17 -7.55 4.79 0.34
N SER A 18 -8.41 4.93 -0.66
CA SER A 18 -9.86 4.84 -0.46
C SER A 18 -10.30 3.43 -0.05
N ILE A 19 -9.86 2.40 -0.78
CA ILE A 19 -10.21 1.01 -0.47
C ILE A 19 -9.52 0.57 0.83
N GLY A 20 -8.23 0.83 0.99
CA GLY A 20 -7.46 0.42 2.15
C GLY A 20 -7.97 1.06 3.44
N ASN A 21 -8.17 2.38 3.46
CA ASN A 21 -8.75 3.05 4.63
C ASN A 21 -10.21 2.67 4.85
N GLY A 22 -10.98 2.43 3.78
CA GLY A 22 -12.35 1.91 3.89
C GLY A 22 -12.40 0.54 4.59
N ILE A 23 -11.52 -0.39 4.22
CA ILE A 23 -11.41 -1.70 4.87
C ILE A 23 -11.01 -1.56 6.35
N LEU A 24 -10.02 -0.71 6.65
CA LEU A 24 -9.58 -0.49 8.04
C LEU A 24 -10.67 0.16 8.90
N PHE A 25 -11.41 1.13 8.35
CA PHE A 25 -12.51 1.80 9.03
C PHE A 25 -13.65 0.81 9.34
N LEU A 26 -14.09 0.05 8.34
CA LEU A 26 -15.10 -1.00 8.52
C LEU A 26 -14.63 -2.12 9.45
N GLY A 27 -13.35 -2.49 9.38
CA GLY A 27 -12.75 -3.47 10.28
C GLY A 27 -12.71 -3.01 11.74
N GLY A 28 -12.47 -1.72 11.98
CA GLY A 28 -12.53 -1.12 13.31
C GLY A 28 -13.94 -1.08 13.90
N LEU A 29 -14.93 -0.67 13.09
CA LEU A 29 -16.34 -0.63 13.50
C LEU A 29 -16.90 -2.01 13.85
N ASN A 30 -16.47 -3.06 13.13
CA ASN A 30 -16.91 -4.43 13.40
C ASN A 30 -16.03 -5.16 14.43
N SER A 31 -15.09 -4.46 15.07
CA SER A 31 -14.24 -5.03 16.11
C SER A 31 -14.97 -5.09 17.46
N PHE A 32 -14.58 -6.02 18.33
CA PHE A 32 -15.19 -6.22 19.65
C PHE A 32 -15.16 -4.99 20.57
N ASN A 33 -14.29 -4.01 20.29
CA ASN A 33 -14.17 -2.78 21.04
C ASN A 33 -14.72 -1.55 20.29
N GLU A 34 -15.24 -1.72 19.07
CA GLU A 34 -15.75 -0.66 18.16
C GLU A 34 -14.77 0.52 17.93
N ASP A 35 -13.49 0.33 18.26
CA ASP A 35 -12.48 1.38 18.20
C ASP A 35 -11.73 1.38 16.86
N VAL A 36 -11.91 2.47 16.12
CA VAL A 36 -11.19 2.70 14.86
C VAL A 36 -9.73 3.03 15.15
N ASN A 37 -8.81 2.22 14.63
CA ASN A 37 -7.36 2.43 14.79
C ASN A 37 -6.83 3.49 13.82
N TYR A 38 -7.07 4.76 14.14
CA TYR A 38 -6.60 5.91 13.35
C TYR A 38 -5.06 5.97 13.17
N PRO A 39 -4.22 5.68 14.18
CA PRO A 39 -2.77 5.62 13.99
C PRO A 39 -2.34 4.64 12.89
N LEU A 40 -3.01 3.47 12.81
CA LEU A 40 -2.79 2.50 11.75
C LEU A 40 -3.21 3.04 10.38
N MET A 41 -4.40 3.65 10.28
CA MET A 41 -4.87 4.25 9.02
C MET A 41 -3.89 5.33 8.50
N ILE A 42 -3.36 6.17 9.39
CA ILE A 42 -2.38 7.20 9.05
C ILE A 42 -1.05 6.56 8.60
N GLY A 43 -0.51 5.61 9.38
CA GLY A 43 0.73 4.91 9.04
C GLY A 43 0.67 4.22 7.68
N MET A 44 -0.43 3.50 7.42
CA MET A 44 -0.72 2.85 6.14
C MET A 44 -0.84 3.86 4.98
N SER A 45 -1.49 5.00 5.22
CA SER A 45 -1.65 6.05 4.21
C SER A 45 -0.31 6.70 3.82
N VAL A 46 0.51 7.03 4.81
CA VAL A 46 1.85 7.60 4.59
C VAL A 46 2.73 6.61 3.83
N ALA A 47 2.77 5.34 4.27
CA ALA A 47 3.54 4.29 3.60
C ALA A 47 3.11 4.12 2.14
N CYS A 48 1.79 4.12 1.87
CA CYS A 48 1.23 3.99 0.52
C CYS A 48 1.69 5.14 -0.40
N ILE A 49 1.57 6.39 0.05
CA ILE A 49 1.94 7.57 -0.74
C ILE A 49 3.44 7.54 -1.04
N VAL A 50 4.28 7.39 -0.01
CA VAL A 50 5.73 7.42 -0.16
C VAL A 50 6.21 6.28 -1.05
N PHE A 51 5.74 5.06 -0.82
CA PHE A 51 6.16 3.89 -1.59
C PHE A 51 5.77 4.01 -3.06
N TYR A 52 4.53 4.39 -3.38
CA TYR A 52 4.12 4.50 -4.78
C TYR A 52 4.81 5.67 -5.51
N ILE A 53 5.04 6.80 -4.84
CA ILE A 53 5.82 7.90 -5.45
C ILE A 53 7.22 7.40 -5.82
N LEU A 54 7.91 6.70 -4.91
CA LEU A 54 9.23 6.15 -5.18
C LEU A 54 9.17 5.07 -6.27
N PHE A 55 8.23 4.13 -6.18
CA PHE A 55 8.06 3.05 -7.14
C PHE A 55 7.84 3.57 -8.56
N PHE A 56 6.92 4.50 -8.78
CA PHE A 56 6.64 5.02 -10.13
C PHE A 56 7.72 5.99 -10.63
N ARG A 57 8.48 6.62 -9.73
CA ARG A 57 9.60 7.47 -10.12
C ARG A 57 10.81 6.68 -10.58
N TYR A 58 11.12 5.56 -9.92
CA TYR A 58 12.34 4.78 -10.16
C TYR A 58 12.10 3.51 -10.97
N SER A 59 10.91 2.90 -10.88
CA SER A 59 10.61 1.71 -11.67
C SER A 59 10.30 2.11 -13.12
N LYS A 60 11.00 1.46 -14.05
CA LYS A 60 10.67 1.52 -15.48
C LYS A 60 9.51 0.56 -15.79
N PHE A 61 8.38 0.70 -15.09
CA PHE A 61 7.23 -0.21 -15.16
C PHE A 61 6.61 -0.31 -16.57
N GLU A 62 6.83 0.71 -17.41
CA GLU A 62 6.45 0.69 -18.83
C GLU A 62 7.07 -0.49 -19.60
N ASN A 63 8.26 -0.94 -19.19
CA ASN A 63 8.97 -2.06 -19.83
C ASN A 63 8.67 -3.41 -19.19
N TYR A 64 7.77 -3.48 -18.20
CA TYR A 64 7.49 -4.73 -17.50
C TYR A 64 6.53 -5.59 -18.32
N ASN A 65 6.80 -6.90 -18.35
CA ASN A 65 5.86 -7.89 -18.85
C ASN A 65 4.72 -8.08 -17.84
N THR A 66 3.64 -8.73 -18.27
CA THR A 66 2.42 -8.93 -17.47
C THR A 66 2.72 -9.59 -16.12
N PHE A 67 3.52 -10.65 -16.12
CA PHE A 67 3.86 -11.39 -14.90
C PHE A 67 4.63 -10.54 -13.90
N LYS A 68 5.66 -9.81 -14.36
CA LYS A 68 6.45 -8.90 -13.52
C LYS A 68 5.57 -7.80 -12.95
N LEU A 69 4.63 -7.27 -13.74
CA LEU A 69 3.72 -6.22 -13.30
C LEU A 69 2.79 -6.70 -12.18
N ILE A 70 2.17 -7.89 -12.34
CA ILE A 70 1.36 -8.54 -11.28
C ILE A 70 2.17 -8.73 -10.01
N LEU A 71 3.35 -9.37 -10.13
CA LEU A 71 4.19 -9.66 -8.98
C LEU A 71 4.61 -8.38 -8.25
N THR A 72 5.03 -7.34 -9.00
CA THR A 72 5.40 -6.07 -8.39
C THR A 72 4.22 -5.36 -7.73
N SER A 73 3.01 -5.45 -8.29
CA SER A 73 1.82 -4.84 -7.67
C SER A 73 1.46 -5.51 -6.35
N VAL A 74 1.51 -6.84 -6.28
CA VAL A 74 1.26 -7.59 -5.03
C VAL A 74 2.35 -7.31 -4.00
N LEU A 75 3.63 -7.38 -4.40
CA LEU A 75 4.76 -7.09 -3.52
C LEU A 75 4.75 -5.63 -3.01
N SER A 76 4.28 -4.69 -3.83
CA SER A 76 4.10 -3.29 -3.41
C SER A 76 3.10 -3.19 -2.27
N CYS A 77 1.93 -3.84 -2.39
CA CYS A 77 0.92 -3.87 -1.34
C CYS A 77 1.45 -4.52 -0.05
N MET A 78 2.20 -5.63 -0.14
CA MET A 78 2.83 -6.27 1.02
C MET A 78 3.87 -5.37 1.69
N THR A 79 4.67 -4.67 0.89
CA THR A 79 5.69 -3.75 1.41
C THR A 79 5.04 -2.56 2.11
N ILE A 80 3.96 -2.01 1.53
CA ILE A 80 3.17 -0.94 2.14
C ILE A 80 2.54 -1.41 3.47
N LEU A 81 2.00 -2.63 3.52
CA LEU A 81 1.46 -3.21 4.75
C LEU A 81 2.53 -3.37 5.83
N PHE A 82 3.70 -3.86 5.46
CA PHE A 82 4.81 -4.02 6.39
C PHE A 82 5.25 -2.66 6.96
N ILE A 83 5.55 -1.70 6.08
CA ILE A 83 6.02 -0.36 6.48
C ILE A 83 4.94 0.37 7.26
N GLY A 84 3.69 0.33 6.80
CA GLY A 84 2.57 1.03 7.41
C GLY A 84 2.23 0.54 8.82
N ASN A 85 2.28 -0.78 9.06
CA ASN A 85 2.12 -1.34 10.40
C ASN A 85 3.26 -0.94 11.32
N SER A 86 4.51 -0.96 10.84
CA SER A 86 5.66 -0.52 11.62
C SER A 86 5.59 0.98 11.95
N LEU A 87 5.13 1.82 11.01
CA LEU A 87 4.90 3.25 11.26
C LEU A 87 3.76 3.49 12.25
N ALA A 88 2.71 2.67 12.24
CA ALA A 88 1.59 2.79 13.16
C ALA A 88 2.03 2.67 14.63
N LEU A 89 2.96 1.74 14.91
CA LEU A 89 3.60 1.61 16.23
C LEU A 89 4.39 2.87 16.60
N MET A 90 5.17 3.41 15.66
CA MET A 90 5.90 4.67 15.88
C MET A 90 4.99 5.86 16.19
N PHE A 91 3.74 5.85 15.73
CA PHE A 91 2.75 6.89 16.06
C PHE A 91 2.01 6.62 17.38
N LYS A 92 1.96 5.37 17.83
CA LYS A 92 1.22 4.97 19.04
C LYS A 92 2.10 5.00 20.29
N GLU A 93 3.38 4.69 20.16
CA GLU A 93 4.35 4.56 21.26
C GLU A 93 5.47 5.61 21.15
N PRO A 94 6.06 6.04 22.28
CA PRO A 94 7.22 6.92 22.26
C PRO A 94 8.41 6.26 21.56
N ILE A 95 9.15 7.05 20.77
CA ILE A 95 10.23 6.56 19.89
C ILE A 95 11.27 5.73 20.63
N SER A 96 11.60 6.07 21.88
CA SER A 96 12.54 5.32 22.72
C SER A 96 12.07 3.88 22.97
N GLU A 97 10.79 3.66 23.25
CA GLU A 97 10.23 2.34 23.49
C GLU A 97 10.13 1.51 22.20
N VAL A 98 9.90 2.17 21.06
CA VAL A 98 9.84 1.50 19.75
C VAL A 98 11.22 1.03 19.28
N ILE A 99 12.28 1.79 19.57
CA ILE A 99 13.65 1.40 19.25
C ILE A 99 14.08 0.20 20.10
N ASP A 100 13.75 0.23 21.40
CA ASP A 100 14.04 -0.88 22.31
C ASP A 100 13.22 -2.14 21.95
N ASN A 101 12.03 -1.97 21.38
CA ASN A 101 11.14 -3.04 20.94
C ASN A 101 11.09 -3.23 19.42
N LEU A 102 12.15 -2.87 18.69
CA LEU A 102 12.23 -3.03 17.23
C LEU A 102 11.85 -4.44 16.73
N PRO A 103 12.23 -5.55 17.41
CA PRO A 103 11.77 -6.88 17.03
C PRO A 103 10.25 -7.07 17.10
N ALA A 104 9.59 -6.49 18.10
CA ALA A 104 8.14 -6.55 18.24
C ALA A 104 7.44 -5.76 17.13
N ALA A 105 8.00 -4.61 16.73
CA ALA A 105 7.47 -3.83 15.63
C ALA A 105 7.55 -4.58 14.29
N ILE A 106 8.68 -5.24 14.03
CA ILE A 106 8.86 -6.10 12.85
C ILE A 106 7.86 -7.28 12.89
N PHE A 107 7.70 -7.91 14.05
CA PHE A 107 6.76 -9.02 14.23
C PHE A 107 5.32 -8.59 13.95
N MET A 108 4.90 -7.43 14.46
CA MET A 108 3.58 -6.88 14.18
C MET A 108 3.40 -6.56 12.68
N GLY A 109 4.43 -6.05 12.02
CA GLY A 109 4.43 -5.87 10.56
C GLY A 109 4.23 -7.17 9.78
N MET A 110 4.89 -8.25 10.20
CA MET A 110 4.72 -9.59 9.59
C MET A 110 3.32 -10.16 9.84
N MET A 111 2.80 -10.01 11.06
CA MET A 111 1.43 -10.41 11.40
C MET A 111 0.40 -9.64 10.55
N GLY A 112 0.62 -8.34 10.36
CA GLY A 112 -0.19 -7.50 9.47
C GLY A 112 -0.20 -8.04 8.04
N ILE A 113 0.96 -8.42 7.49
CA ILE A 113 1.02 -9.04 6.15
C ILE A 113 0.22 -10.35 6.12
N MET A 114 0.38 -11.23 7.11
CA MET A 114 -0.31 -12.53 7.12
C MET A 114 -1.84 -12.37 7.18
N ILE A 115 -2.34 -11.49 8.04
CA ILE A 115 -3.78 -11.24 8.20
C ILE A 115 -4.36 -10.56 6.96
N PHE A 116 -3.67 -9.54 6.43
CA PHE A 116 -4.14 -8.78 5.28
C PHE A 116 -3.68 -9.37 3.94
N PHE A 117 -3.11 -10.57 3.91
CA PHE A 117 -2.61 -11.20 2.69
C PHE A 117 -3.69 -11.30 1.60
N PRO A 118 -4.91 -11.81 1.86
CA PRO A 118 -5.95 -11.90 0.83
C PRO A 118 -6.34 -10.53 0.28
N VAL A 119 -6.43 -9.52 1.16
CA VAL A 119 -6.73 -8.14 0.79
C VAL A 119 -5.62 -7.56 -0.08
N SER A 120 -4.36 -7.81 0.27
CA SER A 120 -3.19 -7.36 -0.48
C SER A 120 -3.13 -7.97 -1.89
N LEU A 121 -3.60 -9.21 -2.04
CA LEU A 121 -3.65 -9.91 -3.32
C LEU A 121 -4.72 -9.29 -4.24
N ILE A 122 -5.92 -9.07 -3.71
CA ILE A 122 -7.03 -8.42 -4.44
C ILE A 122 -6.64 -6.99 -4.85
N LEU A 123 -6.10 -6.19 -3.92
CA LEU A 123 -5.61 -4.84 -4.21
C LEU A 123 -4.46 -4.85 -5.22
N GLY A 124 -3.53 -5.79 -5.11
CA GLY A 124 -2.43 -5.96 -6.06
C GLY A 124 -2.94 -6.23 -7.49
N LEU A 125 -3.93 -7.10 -7.65
CA LEU A 125 -4.56 -7.38 -8.95
C LEU A 125 -5.34 -6.16 -9.48
N LEU A 126 -5.99 -5.41 -8.60
CA LEU A 126 -6.69 -4.19 -8.96
C LEU A 126 -5.72 -3.10 -9.44
N ASN A 127 -4.58 -2.94 -8.77
CA ASN A 127 -3.50 -2.05 -9.18
C ASN A 127 -2.91 -2.46 -10.53
N PHE A 128 -2.64 -3.75 -10.72
CA PHE A 128 -2.21 -4.29 -12.00
C PHE A 128 -3.21 -3.94 -13.12
N SER A 129 -4.51 -4.09 -12.86
CA SER A 129 -5.57 -3.80 -13.83
C SER A 129 -5.62 -2.32 -14.21
N ILE A 130 -5.52 -1.42 -13.22
CA ILE A 130 -5.47 0.04 -13.43
C ILE A 130 -4.25 0.41 -14.29
N ILE A 131 -3.07 -0.07 -13.91
CA ILE A 131 -1.82 0.24 -14.62
C ILE A 131 -1.90 -0.27 -16.06
N THR A 132 -2.40 -1.49 -16.26
CA THR A 132 -2.52 -2.10 -17.60
C THR A 132 -3.52 -1.35 -18.48
N TYR A 133 -4.68 -0.97 -17.93
CA TYR A 133 -5.71 -0.23 -18.65
C TYR A 133 -5.19 1.16 -19.09
N LEU A 134 -4.57 1.90 -18.17
CA LEU A 134 -4.03 3.23 -18.47
C LEU A 134 -2.81 3.17 -19.41
N LYS A 135 -1.98 2.12 -19.30
CA LYS A 135 -0.87 1.87 -20.24
C LYS A 135 -1.38 1.61 -21.66
N ARG A 136 -2.40 0.75 -21.83
CA ARG A 136 -3.01 0.47 -23.15
C ARG A 136 -3.60 1.71 -23.79
N ARG A 137 -4.26 2.56 -23.00
CA ARG A 137 -4.83 3.81 -23.51
C ARG A 137 -3.75 4.75 -24.08
N LYS A 138 -2.59 4.86 -23.42
CA LYS A 138 -1.43 5.63 -23.93
C LYS A 138 -0.93 5.09 -25.27
N THR A 139 -0.94 3.78 -25.48
CA THR A 139 -0.51 3.17 -26.76
C THR A 139 -1.50 3.45 -27.89
N ASN A 140 -2.80 3.58 -27.61
CA ASN A 140 -3.82 3.84 -28.63
C ASN A 140 -3.98 5.34 -28.98
N GLU A 141 -3.43 6.24 -28.16
CA GLU A 141 -3.45 7.70 -28.38
C GLU A 141 -2.20 8.20 -29.13
N ASN A 142 -1.24 7.31 -29.44
CA ASN A 142 -0.02 7.56 -30.22
C ASN A 142 -0.08 6.82 -31.56
#